data_AF-A0A8S3E6K1-F1
#
_entry.id   AF-A0A8S3E6K1-F1
#
_cell.length_a   1.000
_cell.length_b   1.000
_cell.length_c   1.000
_cell.angle_alpha   90.00
_cell.angle_beta   90.00
_cell.angle_gamma   90.00
#
_symmetry.space_group_name_H-M   'P 1'
#
loop_
_entity.id
_entity.type
_entity.pdbx_description
1 polymer ?
#
loop_
_entity_poly.entity_id
_entity_poly.type
_entity_poly.pdbx_seq_one_letter_code
_entity_poly.pdbx_strand_id
1 'polypeptide(L)'
;SSQRMSASRLKNASIAIEDLLKEYDIRLRPSFGNEPLLLDIEIRLASFDSISEVNMDYTLTLYLNQYWRDDRLVFGSKSEEITLTGEIIDKFWLPDTFFPNDKSAYLHDVTEKNKMIRLNGNGEILYGMRFTSTLACMMDLRRYPLDRQNCTVEVESYGYTQADVIMRWKNGRESILDLDKVQLPQFTVTGYDTVSYGLYLATGKYKTKETK
;
A
#
# COMPACT_ATOMS: atom_id res chain seq x y z
N SER A 1 37.10 -1.94 -8.09
CA SER A 1 36.99 -3.39 -7.80
C SER A 1 35.62 -3.77 -7.22
N SER A 2 34.93 -2.89 -6.47
CA SER A 2 33.58 -3.14 -5.92
C SER A 2 32.50 -3.37 -6.97
N GLN A 3 32.49 -2.62 -8.07
CA GLN A 3 31.52 -2.79 -9.18
C GLN A 3 31.61 -4.14 -9.89
N ARG A 4 32.78 -4.80 -9.90
CA ARG A 4 32.92 -6.14 -10.48
C ARG A 4 32.39 -7.24 -9.55
N MET A 5 32.33 -7.00 -8.24
CA MET A 5 31.77 -7.96 -7.26
C MET A 5 30.24 -7.88 -7.17
N SER A 6 29.62 -6.71 -7.32
CA SER A 6 28.14 -6.61 -7.31
C SER A 6 27.55 -7.25 -8.58
N ALA A 7 28.15 -6.98 -9.74
CA ALA A 7 27.77 -7.59 -11.01
C ALA A 7 27.93 -9.13 -11.04
N SER A 8 28.84 -9.71 -10.25
CA SER A 8 28.97 -11.17 -10.15
C SER A 8 27.93 -11.81 -9.24
N ARG A 9 27.42 -11.10 -8.21
CA ARG A 9 26.36 -11.62 -7.32
C ARG A 9 25.01 -11.77 -8.03
N LEU A 10 24.70 -10.87 -8.96
CA LEU A 10 23.48 -10.95 -9.77
C LEU A 10 23.49 -12.10 -10.80
N LYS A 11 24.64 -12.74 -11.08
CA LYS A 11 24.67 -13.92 -11.96
C LYS A 11 23.91 -15.11 -11.38
N ASN A 12 23.67 -15.14 -10.07
CA ASN A 12 22.82 -16.13 -9.42
C ASN A 12 21.89 -15.45 -8.40
N ALA A 13 20.81 -14.87 -8.90
CA ALA A 13 19.81 -14.18 -8.09
C ALA A 13 19.21 -15.08 -6.99
N SER A 14 19.10 -16.39 -7.22
CA SER A 14 18.59 -17.33 -6.22
C SER A 14 19.49 -17.39 -4.98
N ILE A 15 20.81 -17.53 -5.17
CA ILE A 15 21.77 -17.53 -4.05
C ILE A 15 21.74 -16.18 -3.32
N ALA A 16 21.65 -15.07 -4.06
CA ALA A 16 21.60 -13.75 -3.44
C ALA A 16 20.37 -13.59 -2.53
N ILE A 17 19.19 -14.08 -2.95
CA ILE A 17 17.99 -14.04 -2.12
C ILE A 17 18.09 -15.00 -0.93
N GLU A 18 18.61 -16.21 -1.12
CA GLU A 18 18.82 -17.15 -0.01
C GLU A 18 19.77 -16.59 1.06
N ASP A 19 20.86 -15.95 0.64
CA ASP A 19 21.82 -15.29 1.54
C ASP A 19 21.17 -14.14 2.31
N LEU A 20 20.36 -13.31 1.63
CA LEU A 20 19.63 -12.20 2.25
C LEU A 20 18.61 -12.68 3.30
N LEU A 21 17.96 -13.81 3.05
CA LEU A 21 16.89 -14.33 3.90
C LEU A 21 17.39 -15.24 5.04
N LYS A 22 18.68 -15.62 5.05
CA LYS A 22 19.23 -16.60 6.00
C LYS A 22 19.12 -16.19 7.47
N GLU A 23 19.29 -14.91 7.77
CA GLU A 23 19.20 -14.34 9.13
C GLU A 23 18.07 -13.31 9.25
N TYR A 24 17.12 -13.36 8.31
CA TYR A 24 16.03 -12.40 8.23
C TYR A 24 14.84 -12.82 9.09
N ASP A 25 14.62 -12.13 10.22
CA ASP A 25 13.41 -12.33 11.03
C ASP A 25 12.25 -11.47 10.51
N ILE A 26 11.29 -12.13 9.88
CA ILE A 26 10.08 -11.53 9.30
C ILE A 26 9.13 -10.92 10.34
N ARG A 27 9.26 -11.30 11.62
CA ARG A 27 8.35 -10.86 12.69
C ARG A 27 8.73 -9.48 13.23
N LEU A 28 9.97 -9.06 12.99
CA LEU A 28 10.49 -7.78 13.44
C LEU A 28 10.40 -6.75 12.30
N ARG A 29 9.80 -5.60 12.61
CA ARG A 29 9.82 -4.47 11.68
C ARG A 29 11.27 -4.05 11.38
N PRO A 30 11.55 -3.51 10.18
CA PRO A 30 12.85 -2.92 9.91
C PRO A 30 13.17 -1.83 10.94
N SER A 31 14.45 -1.78 11.34
CA SER A 31 14.94 -0.83 12.34
C SER A 31 14.20 -0.91 13.69
N PHE A 32 13.74 -2.10 14.10
CA PHE A 32 13.12 -2.32 15.41
C PHE A 32 13.98 -1.78 16.56
N GLY A 33 13.36 -1.03 17.47
CA GLY A 33 14.04 -0.35 18.58
C GLY A 33 14.70 0.99 18.23
N ASN A 34 14.70 1.37 16.95
CA ASN A 34 15.16 2.67 16.47
C ASN A 34 13.98 3.51 15.96
N GLU A 35 14.28 4.51 15.12
CA GLU A 35 13.32 5.42 14.51
C GLU A 35 12.13 4.69 13.85
N PRO A 36 10.96 5.35 13.78
CA PRO A 36 9.81 4.83 13.08
C PRO A 36 10.12 4.58 11.60
N LEU A 37 9.63 3.46 11.08
CA LEU A 37 9.70 3.16 9.65
C LEU A 37 8.83 4.16 8.89
N LEU A 38 9.40 4.81 7.88
CA LEU A 38 8.64 5.62 6.93
C LEU A 38 8.02 4.71 5.88
N LEU A 39 6.69 4.70 5.82
CA LEU A 39 5.91 3.92 4.86
C LEU A 39 5.20 4.88 3.90
N ASP A 40 5.70 4.96 2.67
CA ASP A 40 5.09 5.81 1.65
C ASP A 40 4.03 5.02 0.87
N ILE A 41 2.86 5.62 0.69
CA ILE A 41 1.68 5.02 0.08
C ILE A 41 1.36 5.74 -1.23
N GLU A 42 0.98 4.98 -2.25
CA GLU A 42 0.47 5.43 -3.54
C GLU A 42 -0.69 4.53 -3.95
N ILE A 43 -1.78 5.14 -4.41
CA ILE A 43 -2.98 4.44 -4.84
C ILE A 43 -3.23 4.78 -6.31
N ARG A 44 -3.44 3.76 -7.12
CA ARG A 44 -3.90 3.92 -8.51
C ARG A 44 -5.28 3.31 -8.64
N LEU A 45 -6.27 4.11 -9.03
CA LEU A 45 -7.61 3.59 -9.28
C LEU A 45 -7.65 2.87 -10.62
N ALA A 46 -8.25 1.68 -10.64
CA ALA A 46 -8.57 0.96 -11.87
C ALA A 46 -10.01 1.23 -12.30
N SER A 47 -10.95 1.16 -11.36
CA SER A 47 -12.38 1.38 -11.61
C SER A 47 -13.14 1.66 -10.32
N PHE A 48 -14.27 2.34 -10.46
CA PHE A 48 -15.37 2.23 -9.51
C PHE A 48 -16.34 1.20 -10.07
N ASP A 49 -16.60 0.16 -9.29
CA ASP A 49 -17.36 -1.00 -9.75
C ASP A 49 -18.86 -0.83 -9.42
N SER A 50 -19.17 -0.29 -8.25
CA SER A 50 -20.55 -0.02 -7.83
C SER A 50 -20.63 1.07 -6.77
N ILE A 51 -21.79 1.73 -6.69
CA ILE A 51 -22.18 2.63 -5.60
C ILE A 51 -23.57 2.19 -5.17
N SER A 52 -23.78 1.95 -3.88
CA SER A 52 -25.05 1.49 -3.31
C SER A 52 -25.55 2.47 -2.25
N GLU A 53 -26.58 3.23 -2.59
CA GLU A 53 -27.28 4.11 -1.64
C GLU A 53 -28.07 3.32 -0.60
N VAL A 54 -28.46 2.09 -0.93
CA VAL A 54 -29.18 1.18 -0.02
C VAL A 54 -28.25 0.64 1.06
N ASN A 55 -27.05 0.18 0.67
CA ASN A 55 -26.09 -0.38 1.61
C ASN A 55 -25.18 0.69 2.24
N MET A 56 -25.19 1.93 1.74
CA MET A 56 -24.28 2.99 2.15
C MET A 56 -22.81 2.57 1.95
N ASP A 57 -22.49 2.11 0.74
CA ASP A 57 -21.13 1.74 0.34
C ASP A 57 -20.86 1.95 -1.15
N TYR A 58 -19.59 1.81 -1.50
CA TYR A 58 -19.12 1.81 -2.86
C TYR A 58 -17.98 0.81 -3.01
N THR A 59 -17.91 0.17 -4.18
CA THR A 59 -16.88 -0.80 -4.51
C THR A 59 -15.93 -0.18 -5.53
N LEU A 60 -14.63 -0.34 -5.28
CA LEU A 60 -13.59 0.11 -6.18
C LEU A 60 -12.53 -0.97 -6.35
N THR A 61 -11.92 -1.01 -7.52
CA THR A 61 -10.73 -1.79 -7.79
C THR A 61 -9.54 -0.85 -7.87
N LEU A 62 -8.49 -1.13 -7.10
CA LEU A 62 -7.28 -0.29 -7.07
C LEU A 62 -6.00 -1.13 -7.06
N TYR A 63 -4.90 -0.45 -7.37
CA TYR A 63 -3.55 -0.91 -7.09
C TYR A 63 -3.00 -0.10 -5.91
N LEU A 64 -2.57 -0.80 -4.86
CA LEU A 64 -1.91 -0.20 -3.71
C LEU A 64 -0.42 -0.48 -3.81
N ASN A 65 0.37 0.60 -3.88
CA ASN A 65 1.82 0.56 -3.86
C ASN A 65 2.32 1.12 -2.54
N GLN A 66 3.18 0.35 -1.88
CA GLN A 66 3.77 0.68 -0.60
C GLN A 66 5.29 0.68 -0.73
N TYR A 67 5.93 1.70 -0.19
CA TYR A 67 7.37 1.89 -0.29
C TYR A 67 7.98 2.07 1.08
N TRP A 68 9.00 1.28 1.38
CA TRP A 68 9.82 1.44 2.58
C TRP A 68 11.25 1.01 2.29
N ARG A 69 12.13 1.15 3.27
CA ARG A 69 13.51 0.66 3.19
C ARG A 69 13.76 -0.32 4.31
N ASP A 70 14.40 -1.43 3.99
CA ASP A 70 14.86 -2.43 4.95
C ASP A 70 16.38 -2.63 4.79
N ASP A 71 17.15 -2.11 5.74
CA ASP A 71 18.62 -2.16 5.68
C ASP A 71 19.18 -3.59 5.77
N ARG A 72 18.37 -4.56 6.24
CA ARG A 72 18.74 -5.99 6.27
C ARG A 72 18.80 -6.61 4.87
N LEU A 73 18.14 -5.99 3.89
CA LEU A 73 17.98 -6.50 2.52
C LEU A 73 18.88 -5.77 1.51
N VAL A 74 19.92 -5.06 1.98
CA VAL A 74 20.90 -4.39 1.13
C VAL A 74 21.87 -5.42 0.53
N PHE A 75 21.92 -5.49 -0.79
CA PHE A 75 22.82 -6.41 -1.50
C PHE A 75 23.73 -5.74 -2.53
N GLY A 76 23.51 -4.46 -2.82
CA GLY A 76 24.17 -3.81 -3.95
C GLY A 76 23.85 -2.34 -4.14
N SER A 77 23.92 -1.88 -5.39
CA SER A 77 23.65 -0.50 -5.76
C SER A 77 22.17 -0.27 -6.08
N LYS A 78 21.69 0.98 -6.02
CA LYS A 78 20.28 1.32 -6.33
C LYS A 78 19.85 0.94 -7.76
N SER A 79 20.79 0.84 -8.70
CA SER A 79 20.51 0.42 -10.08
C SER A 79 20.30 -1.09 -10.24
N GLU A 80 20.63 -1.87 -9.21
CA GLU A 80 20.39 -3.31 -9.19
C GLU A 80 19.00 -3.55 -8.58
N GLU A 81 18.15 -4.31 -9.28
CA GLU A 81 16.75 -4.52 -8.91
C GLU A 81 16.42 -6.00 -9.07
N ILE A 82 15.70 -6.56 -8.09
CA ILE A 82 15.13 -7.91 -8.16
C ILE A 82 13.62 -7.78 -8.00
N THR A 83 12.85 -8.28 -8.99
CA THR A 83 11.40 -8.41 -8.89
C THR A 83 11.05 -9.84 -8.46
N LEU A 84 10.23 -9.95 -7.42
CA LEU A 84 9.80 -11.19 -6.79
C LEU A 84 8.27 -11.29 -6.82
N THR A 85 7.76 -12.46 -7.16
CA THR A 85 6.33 -12.80 -7.22
C THR A 85 6.05 -14.14 -6.54
N GLY A 86 4.79 -14.44 -6.29
CA GLY A 86 4.37 -15.72 -5.70
C GLY A 86 4.66 -15.83 -4.19
N GLU A 87 4.91 -17.05 -3.73
CA GLU A 87 5.01 -17.40 -2.30
C GLU A 87 6.26 -16.83 -1.61
N ILE A 88 7.31 -16.49 -2.36
CA ILE A 88 8.55 -15.95 -1.77
C ILE A 88 8.31 -14.61 -1.05
N ILE A 89 7.27 -13.87 -1.45
CA ILE A 89 6.86 -12.61 -0.82
C ILE A 89 6.51 -12.83 0.66
N ASP A 90 5.99 -14.00 1.02
CA ASP A 90 5.58 -14.32 2.39
C ASP A 90 6.78 -14.54 3.33
N LYS A 91 8.01 -14.50 2.79
CA LYS A 91 9.27 -14.50 3.55
C LYS A 91 9.82 -13.10 3.83
N PHE A 92 9.12 -12.04 3.43
CA PHE A 92 9.50 -10.65 3.71
C PHE A 92 8.62 -10.10 4.84
N TRP A 93 9.16 -9.16 5.63
CA TRP A 93 8.31 -8.35 6.49
C TRP A 93 7.43 -7.47 5.60
N LEU A 94 6.12 -7.50 5.82
CA LEU A 94 5.13 -6.69 5.11
C LEU A 94 4.43 -5.79 6.12
N PRO A 95 4.15 -4.52 5.77
CA PRO A 95 3.33 -3.66 6.61
C PRO A 95 1.90 -4.19 6.71
N ASP A 96 1.30 -4.07 7.89
CA ASP A 96 -0.06 -4.48 8.24
C ASP A 96 -1.10 -3.42 7.88
N THR A 97 -0.98 -2.89 6.67
CA THR A 97 -1.85 -1.83 6.14
C THR A 97 -3.26 -2.36 5.93
N PHE A 98 -4.25 -1.68 6.50
CA PHE A 98 -5.66 -2.00 6.37
C PHE A 98 -6.49 -0.74 6.06
N PHE A 99 -7.75 -0.96 5.70
CA PHE A 99 -8.71 0.07 5.33
C PHE A 99 -9.78 0.16 6.42
N PRO A 100 -9.75 1.18 7.31
CA PRO A 100 -10.66 1.26 8.45
C PRO A 100 -12.15 1.20 8.10
N ASN A 101 -12.53 1.74 6.94
CA ASN A 101 -13.90 1.78 6.47
C ASN A 101 -14.24 0.64 5.50
N ASP A 102 -13.40 -0.38 5.38
CA ASP A 102 -13.68 -1.56 4.55
C ASP A 102 -14.76 -2.45 5.18
N LYS A 103 -15.74 -2.84 4.36
CA LYS A 103 -16.74 -3.87 4.68
C LYS A 103 -16.31 -5.24 4.16
N SER A 104 -15.64 -5.27 3.01
CA SER A 104 -15.13 -6.49 2.39
C SER A 104 -14.10 -6.17 1.32
N ALA A 105 -12.97 -6.85 1.36
CA ALA A 105 -11.93 -6.77 0.33
C ALA A 105 -11.57 -8.15 -0.23
N TYR A 106 -11.16 -8.14 -1.50
CA TYR A 106 -10.70 -9.31 -2.22
C TYR A 106 -9.42 -8.98 -2.99
N LEU A 107 -8.32 -9.64 -2.61
CA LEU A 107 -7.07 -9.62 -3.36
C LEU A 107 -7.23 -10.46 -4.62
N HIS A 108 -7.02 -9.85 -5.80
CA HIS A 108 -7.17 -10.58 -7.06
C HIS A 108 -6.10 -11.68 -7.16
N ASP A 109 -6.51 -12.90 -7.47
CA ASP A 109 -5.64 -14.08 -7.47
C ASP A 109 -5.65 -14.92 -8.75
N VAL A 110 -6.19 -14.37 -9.84
CA VAL A 110 -6.21 -15.01 -11.16
C VAL A 110 -5.19 -14.34 -12.11
N THR A 111 -4.33 -15.09 -12.81
CA THR A 111 -4.09 -16.55 -12.68
C THR A 111 -3.24 -16.93 -11.47
N GLU A 112 -2.68 -15.92 -10.79
CA GLU A 112 -1.90 -16.03 -9.56
C GLU A 112 -2.22 -14.82 -8.67
N LYS A 113 -1.83 -14.86 -7.39
CA LYS A 113 -1.97 -13.71 -6.48
C LYS A 113 -1.31 -12.46 -7.06
N ASN A 114 -2.10 -11.42 -7.31
CA ASN A 114 -1.66 -10.16 -7.89
C ASN A 114 -0.97 -9.28 -6.84
N LYS A 115 0.18 -9.76 -6.36
CA LYS A 115 1.09 -9.08 -5.46
C LYS A 115 2.53 -9.26 -5.95
N MET A 116 3.37 -8.25 -5.78
CA MET A 116 4.78 -8.30 -6.16
C MET A 116 5.63 -7.48 -5.20
N ILE A 117 6.86 -7.92 -4.99
CA ILE A 117 7.92 -7.14 -4.36
C ILE A 117 8.96 -6.78 -5.40
N ARG A 118 9.41 -5.53 -5.37
CA ARG A 118 10.58 -5.06 -6.11
C ARG A 118 11.59 -4.54 -5.11
N LEU A 119 12.69 -5.28 -4.97
CA LEU A 119 13.77 -4.99 -4.05
C LEU A 119 14.93 -4.36 -4.82
N ASN A 120 15.26 -3.13 -4.48
CA ASN A 120 16.45 -2.44 -4.99
C ASN A 120 17.69 -2.83 -4.15
N GLY A 121 18.87 -2.78 -4.75
CA GLY A 121 20.12 -3.17 -4.12
C GLY A 121 20.49 -2.38 -2.87
N ASN A 122 19.95 -1.17 -2.73
CA ASN A 122 20.10 -0.31 -1.55
C ASN A 122 19.06 -0.60 -0.43
N GLY A 123 18.28 -1.66 -0.56
CA GLY A 123 17.27 -2.07 0.44
C GLY A 123 15.93 -1.33 0.34
N GLU A 124 15.73 -0.46 -0.66
CA GLU A 124 14.40 0.10 -0.93
C GLU A 124 13.49 -0.99 -1.50
N ILE A 125 12.26 -1.06 -0.98
CA ILE A 125 11.26 -2.06 -1.35
C ILE A 125 10.03 -1.33 -1.88
N LEU A 126 9.54 -1.76 -3.04
CA LEU A 126 8.18 -1.51 -3.51
C LEU A 126 7.38 -2.80 -3.36
N TYR A 127 6.28 -2.73 -2.62
CA TYR A 127 5.27 -3.78 -2.54
C TYR A 127 4.00 -3.30 -3.23
N GLY A 128 3.66 -3.94 -4.35
CA GLY A 128 2.46 -3.63 -5.12
C GLY A 128 1.44 -4.75 -5.01
N MET A 129 0.17 -4.40 -4.89
CA MET A 129 -0.94 -5.37 -4.94
C MET A 129 -2.16 -4.80 -5.67
N ARG A 130 -2.97 -5.68 -6.26
CA ARG A 130 -4.26 -5.34 -6.86
C ARG A 130 -5.39 -6.00 -6.10
N PHE A 131 -6.32 -5.22 -5.56
CA PHE A 131 -7.49 -5.73 -4.86
C PHE A 131 -8.73 -4.89 -5.17
N THR A 132 -9.89 -5.49 -4.94
CA THR A 132 -11.19 -4.82 -4.95
C THR A 132 -11.64 -4.70 -3.51
N SER A 133 -12.15 -3.53 -3.11
CA SER A 133 -12.65 -3.29 -1.76
C SER A 133 -13.96 -2.53 -1.81
N THR A 134 -14.87 -2.93 -0.92
CA THR A 134 -16.17 -2.30 -0.70
C THR A 134 -16.07 -1.47 0.57
N LEU A 135 -16.06 -0.16 0.39
CA LEU A 135 -15.85 0.80 1.47
C LEU A 135 -17.18 1.43 1.89
N ALA A 136 -17.35 1.61 3.19
CA ALA A 136 -18.50 2.31 3.74
C ALA A 136 -18.47 3.80 3.34
N CYS A 137 -19.62 4.31 2.90
CA CYS A 137 -19.82 5.72 2.64
C CYS A 137 -21.19 6.16 3.17
N MET A 138 -21.18 7.00 4.21
CA MET A 138 -22.41 7.52 4.83
C MET A 138 -22.96 8.67 3.98
N MET A 139 -23.83 8.33 3.02
CA MET A 139 -24.38 9.28 2.07
C MET A 139 -25.46 10.18 2.67
N ASP A 140 -25.47 11.44 2.25
CA ASP A 140 -26.53 12.40 2.57
C ASP A 140 -27.51 12.51 1.40
N LEU A 141 -28.59 11.75 1.46
CA LEU A 141 -29.57 11.61 0.38
C LEU A 141 -30.72 12.62 0.45
N ARG A 142 -30.62 13.66 1.30
CA ARG A 142 -31.69 14.67 1.47
C ARG A 142 -32.07 15.40 0.18
N ARG A 143 -31.18 15.40 -0.83
CA ARG A 143 -31.38 16.05 -2.13
C ARG A 143 -31.40 15.07 -3.30
N TYR A 144 -31.55 13.77 -3.07
CA TYR A 144 -31.56 12.77 -4.13
C TYR A 144 -32.56 13.14 -5.26
N PRO A 145 -32.19 13.07 -6.55
CA PRO A 145 -30.89 12.67 -7.12
C PRO A 145 -29.93 13.84 -7.43
N LEU A 146 -30.18 15.03 -6.87
CA LEU A 146 -29.41 16.27 -7.06
C LEU A 146 -28.50 16.59 -5.86
N ASP A 147 -27.92 15.55 -5.28
CA ASP A 147 -27.03 15.57 -4.13
C ASP A 147 -25.56 15.48 -4.54
N ARG A 148 -24.68 15.60 -3.54
CA ARG A 148 -23.23 15.38 -3.67
C ARG A 148 -22.80 14.49 -2.54
N GLN A 149 -22.09 13.42 -2.85
CA GLN A 149 -21.59 12.48 -1.87
C GLN A 149 -20.09 12.67 -1.65
N ASN A 150 -19.68 12.51 -0.40
CA ASN A 150 -18.29 12.57 0.02
C ASN A 150 -17.93 11.22 0.63
N CYS A 151 -17.18 10.41 -0.12
CA CYS A 151 -16.84 9.05 0.24
C CYS A 151 -15.32 8.93 0.41
N THR A 152 -14.90 8.37 1.54
CA THR A 152 -13.48 8.32 1.92
C THR A 152 -12.83 6.98 1.60
N VAL A 153 -11.58 7.01 1.15
CA VAL A 153 -10.67 5.87 1.20
C VAL A 153 -9.70 6.11 2.34
N GLU A 154 -9.78 5.29 3.39
CA GLU A 154 -8.92 5.41 4.57
C GLU A 154 -7.87 4.30 4.58
N VAL A 155 -6.65 4.63 4.97
CA VAL A 155 -5.50 3.72 5.05
C VAL A 155 -4.78 3.92 6.36
N GLU A 156 -4.57 2.84 7.10
CA GLU A 156 -3.96 2.85 8.43
C GLU A 156 -3.15 1.57 8.69
N SER A 157 -2.21 1.61 9.64
CA SER A 157 -1.54 0.40 10.16
C SER A 157 -2.33 -0.13 11.34
N TYR A 158 -2.54 -1.45 11.38
CA TYR A 158 -3.36 -2.07 12.41
C TYR A 158 -2.65 -2.16 13.78
N GLY A 159 -1.45 -2.72 13.80
CA GLY A 159 -0.68 -3.02 15.00
C GLY A 159 0.40 -1.99 15.30
N TYR A 160 0.95 -1.30 14.29
CA TYR A 160 2.04 -0.35 14.50
C TYR A 160 1.54 1.07 14.77
N THR A 161 1.92 1.60 15.93
CA THR A 161 1.65 2.98 16.30
C THR A 161 2.58 3.96 15.55
N GLN A 162 2.35 5.27 15.74
CA GLN A 162 3.22 6.33 15.20
C GLN A 162 4.68 6.25 15.68
N ALA A 163 4.96 5.52 16.77
CA ALA A 163 6.32 5.28 17.25
C ALA A 163 7.05 4.20 16.44
N ASP A 164 6.32 3.39 15.67
CA ASP A 164 6.86 2.25 14.92
C ASP A 164 6.78 2.45 13.42
N VAL A 165 5.64 2.95 12.92
CA VAL A 165 5.40 3.17 11.50
C VAL A 165 4.72 4.52 11.29
N ILE A 166 5.29 5.34 10.39
CA ILE A 166 4.71 6.60 9.96
C ILE A 166 4.34 6.49 8.49
N MET A 167 3.03 6.40 8.24
CA MET A 167 2.50 6.44 6.89
C MET A 167 2.58 7.85 6.30
N ARG A 168 2.84 7.96 4.99
CA ARG A 168 2.86 9.21 4.21
C ARG A 168 2.34 8.97 2.80
N TRP A 169 1.76 10.00 2.19
CA TRP A 169 1.50 9.99 0.75
C TRP A 169 2.83 10.23 0.03
N LYS A 170 3.24 9.32 -0.85
CA LYS A 170 4.57 9.34 -1.49
C LYS A 170 4.89 10.68 -2.15
N ASN A 171 3.96 11.21 -2.92
CA ASN A 171 4.05 12.47 -3.66
C ASN A 171 2.92 13.44 -3.24
N GLY A 172 2.50 13.40 -1.96
CA GLY A 172 1.36 14.20 -1.50
C GLY A 172 0.09 13.88 -2.29
N ARG A 173 -0.62 14.91 -2.78
CA ARG A 173 -1.86 14.76 -3.55
C ARG A 173 -1.67 13.95 -4.84
N GLU A 174 -0.49 14.00 -5.45
CA GLU A 174 -0.16 13.28 -6.69
C GLU A 174 0.06 11.77 -6.46
N SER A 175 -0.08 11.29 -5.23
CA SER A 175 -0.04 9.84 -4.92
C SER A 175 -1.33 9.11 -5.31
N ILE A 176 -2.38 9.86 -5.67
CA ILE A 176 -3.65 9.32 -6.19
C ILE A 176 -3.62 9.40 -7.71
N LEU A 177 -3.50 8.25 -8.36
CA LEU A 177 -3.29 8.14 -9.80
C LEU A 177 -4.54 7.63 -10.51
N ASP A 178 -4.70 8.06 -11.76
CA ASP A 178 -5.71 7.61 -12.72
C ASP A 178 -7.18 7.86 -12.32
N LEU A 179 -7.44 8.72 -11.33
CA LEU A 179 -8.81 9.10 -10.95
C LEU A 179 -9.56 9.81 -12.09
N ASP A 180 -8.87 10.54 -12.96
CA ASP A 180 -9.43 11.21 -14.13
C ASP A 180 -9.88 10.25 -15.24
N LYS A 181 -9.42 8.99 -15.19
CA LYS A 181 -9.71 7.97 -16.20
C LYS A 181 -10.90 7.08 -15.84
N VAL A 182 -11.36 7.14 -14.60
CA VAL A 182 -12.48 6.32 -14.14
C VAL A 182 -13.81 6.89 -14.65
N GLN A 183 -14.73 5.99 -15.00
CA GLN A 183 -16.07 6.35 -15.42
C GLN A 183 -17.08 5.65 -14.52
N LEU A 184 -18.12 6.39 -14.18
CA LEU A 184 -19.23 5.93 -13.33
C LEU A 184 -20.52 6.12 -14.12
N PRO A 185 -21.46 5.15 -14.08
CA PRO A 185 -22.68 5.23 -14.87
C PRO A 185 -23.68 6.28 -14.35
N GLN A 186 -23.70 6.50 -13.02
CA GLN A 186 -24.69 7.36 -12.35
C GLN A 186 -24.08 8.60 -11.69
N PHE A 187 -22.79 8.55 -11.34
CA PHE A 187 -22.08 9.61 -10.63
C PHE A 187 -20.96 10.17 -11.51
N THR A 188 -20.50 11.38 -11.17
CA THR A 188 -19.31 11.97 -11.77
C THR A 188 -18.39 12.40 -10.65
N VAL A 189 -17.12 11.99 -10.70
CA VAL A 189 -16.11 12.44 -9.74
C VAL A 189 -15.82 13.92 -9.99
N THR A 190 -16.13 14.78 -9.02
CA THR A 190 -15.91 16.22 -9.14
C THR A 190 -14.53 16.67 -8.67
N GLY A 191 -13.85 15.84 -7.88
CA GLY A 191 -12.56 16.14 -7.28
C GLY A 191 -12.21 15.15 -6.19
N TYR A 192 -11.04 15.34 -5.58
CA TYR A 192 -10.59 14.60 -4.40
C TYR A 192 -9.66 15.48 -3.58
N ASP A 193 -9.56 15.22 -2.28
CA ASP A 193 -8.56 15.82 -1.40
C ASP A 193 -7.90 14.73 -0.54
N THR A 194 -6.62 14.92 -0.22
CA THR A 194 -5.87 14.01 0.64
C THR A 194 -5.65 14.64 2.01
N VAL A 195 -6.01 13.93 3.08
CA VAL A 195 -5.87 14.39 4.47
C VAL A 195 -5.03 13.39 5.25
N SER A 196 -4.46 13.85 6.37
CA SER A 196 -3.68 13.02 7.29
C SER A 196 -3.93 13.47 8.72
N TYR A 197 -4.57 12.63 9.52
CA TYR A 197 -4.86 12.92 10.92
C TYR A 197 -4.24 11.86 11.85
N GLY A 198 -4.27 12.12 13.15
CA GLY A 198 -3.82 11.17 14.16
C GLY A 198 -5.02 10.65 14.93
N LEU A 199 -5.11 9.33 15.08
CA LEU A 199 -6.16 8.67 15.83
C LEU A 199 -5.60 8.18 17.17
N TYR A 200 -6.37 8.35 18.25
CA TYR A 200 -6.03 7.85 19.58
C TYR A 200 -6.97 6.70 19.92
N LEU A 201 -6.40 5.50 20.02
CA LEU A 201 -7.09 4.28 20.41
C LEU A 201 -6.54 3.79 21.75
N ALA A 202 -7.22 2.81 22.36
CA ALA A 202 -6.76 2.20 23.61
C ALA A 202 -5.34 1.59 23.50
N THR A 203 -4.96 1.14 22.31
CA THR A 203 -3.67 0.51 22.01
C THR A 203 -2.55 1.49 21.64
N GLY A 204 -2.88 2.77 21.41
CA GLY A 204 -1.87 3.78 21.10
C GLY A 204 -2.35 4.84 20.11
N LYS A 205 -1.38 5.61 19.59
CA LYS A 205 -1.62 6.67 18.62
C LYS A 205 -1.23 6.20 17.22
N TYR A 206 -2.15 6.31 16.28
CA TYR A 206 -1.99 5.85 14.91
C TYR A 206 -2.08 7.01 13.93
N LYS A 207 -1.49 6.86 12.72
CA LYS A 207 -1.54 7.88 11.67
C LYS A 207 -2.38 7.36 10.51
N THR A 208 -3.59 7.88 10.38
CA THR A 208 -4.52 7.54 9.31
C THR A 208 -4.29 8.46 8.10
N LYS A 209 -4.35 7.88 6.91
CA LYS A 209 -4.38 8.57 5.62
C LYS A 209 -5.77 8.47 5.04
N GLU A 210 -6.30 9.59 4.60
CA GLU A 210 -7.64 9.67 4.04
C GLU A 210 -7.56 10.35 2.67
N THR A 211 -8.26 9.79 1.69
CA THR A 211 -8.63 10.47 0.44
C THR A 211 -10.13 10.60 0.41
N LYS A 212 -10.66 11.78 0.09
CA LYS A 212 -12.10 12.07 0.10
C LYS A 212 -12.52 12.81 -1.17
#